data_AF-A0A9W4T4S0-F1
#
_entry.id   AF-A0A9W4T4S0-F1
#
_cell.length_a   1.000
_cell.length_b   1.000
_cell.length_c   1.000
_cell.angle_alpha   90.00
_cell.angle_beta   90.00
_cell.angle_gamma   90.00
#
_symmetry.space_group_name_H-M   'P 1'
#
loop_
_entity.id
_entity.type
_entity.pdbx_description
1 polymer ?
#
loop_
_entity_poly.entity_id
_entity_poly.type
_entity_poly.pdbx_seq_one_letter_code
_entity_poly.pdbx_strand_id
1 'polypeptide(L)' 'YFQSFKNNDIYGVLPFVAPEVLRGQPYTLSSDIYSFSMILWEFISGVFPFDNKAHDFQLSLDM' A
#
# COMPACT_ATOMS: atom_id res chain seq x y z
N TYR A 1 32.48 7.46 -10.72
CA TYR A 1 32.03 6.72 -9.53
C TYR A 1 30.52 6.58 -9.63
N PHE A 2 30.04 5.41 -10.05
CA PHE A 2 28.61 5.15 -10.27
C PHE A 2 27.89 5.04 -8.94
N GLN A 3 26.90 5.90 -8.69
CA GLN A 3 25.98 5.78 -7.56
C GLN A 3 24.80 4.94 -8.05
N SER A 4 24.68 3.70 -7.56
CA SER A 4 23.51 2.86 -7.81
C SER A 4 22.34 3.42 -6.99
N PHE A 5 21.46 4.18 -7.62
CA PHE A 5 20.15 4.51 -7.05
C PHE A 5 19.26 3.27 -7.18
N LYS A 6 19.37 2.35 -6.22
CA LYS A 6 18.35 1.33 -5.98
C LYS A 6 17.46 1.81 -4.84
N ASN A 7 16.75 2.91 -5.09
CA ASN A 7 15.74 3.38 -4.17
C ASN A 7 14.50 2.50 -4.35
N ASN A 8 14.40 1.43 -3.57
CA ASN A 8 13.17 0.64 -3.41
C ASN A 8 12.13 1.45 -2.60
N ASP A 9 12.00 2.75 -2.87
CA ASP A 9 11.05 3.60 -2.19
C ASP A 9 9.65 3.18 -2.65
N ILE A 10 8.80 2.85 -1.69
CA ILE A 10 7.42 2.41 -1.94
C ILE A 10 6.57 3.67 -2.12
N TYR A 11 5.97 3.82 -3.30
CA TYR A 11 5.09 4.94 -3.63
C TYR A 11 3.65 4.46 -3.72
N GLY A 12 2.73 5.16 -3.05
CA GLY A 12 1.31 4.84 -3.05
C GLY A 12 0.58 5.43 -1.86
N VAL A 13 -0.75 5.34 -1.86
CA VAL A 13 -1.59 5.74 -0.72
C VAL A 13 -1.76 4.52 0.18
N LEU A 14 -1.26 4.60 1.41
CA LEU A 14 -0.98 3.45 2.30
C LEU A 14 -2.07 2.36 2.33
N PRO A 15 -3.37 2.68 2.49
CA PRO A 15 -4.46 1.71 2.51
C PRO A 15 -4.60 0.84 1.25
N PHE A 16 -4.13 1.35 0.11
CA PHE A 16 -4.28 0.71 -1.19
C PHE A 16 -2.99 0.01 -1.62
N VAL A 17 -1.91 0.13 -0.85
CA VAL A 17 -0.66 -0.57 -1.14
C VAL A 17 -0.74 -1.97 -0.55
N ALA A 18 -0.51 -2.97 -1.39
CA ALA A 18 -0.54 -4.36 -0.96
C ALA A 18 0.55 -4.64 0.09
N PRO A 19 0.29 -5.50 1.08
CA PRO A 19 1.17 -5.67 2.22
C PRO A 19 2.50 -6.37 1.87
N GLU A 20 2.56 -7.12 0.77
CA GLU A 20 3.82 -7.63 0.22
C GLU A 20 4.69 -6.49 -0.33
N VAL A 21 4.07 -5.50 -0.97
CA VAL A 21 4.76 -4.31 -1.50
C VAL A 21 5.27 -3.44 -0.34
N LEU A 22 4.48 -3.27 0.73
CA LEU A 22 4.91 -2.58 1.96
C LEU A 22 6.12 -3.26 2.62
N ARG A 23 6.23 -4.58 2.51
CA ARG A 23 7.37 -5.37 3.01
C ARG A 23 8.58 -5.38 2.06
N GLY A 24 8.54 -4.59 0.98
CA GLY A 24 9.60 -4.52 -0.01
C GLY A 24 9.72 -5.76 -0.90
N GLN A 25 8.69 -6.62 -0.91
CA GLN A 25 8.61 -7.72 -1.86
C GLN A 25 8.26 -7.19 -3.26
N PRO A 26 8.56 -7.95 -4.33
CA PRO A 26 8.22 -7.53 -5.68
C PRO A 26 6.72 -7.30 -5.86
N TYR A 27 6.39 -6.26 -6.61
CA TYR A 27 5.04 -6.05 -7.11
C TYR A 27 4.58 -7.22 -7.96
N THR A 28 3.33 -7.64 -7.78
CA THR A 28 2.72 -8.74 -8.56
C THR A 28 1.30 -8.40 -8.98
N LEU A 29 0.70 -9.26 -9.80
CA LEU A 29 -0.73 -9.17 -10.14
C LEU A 29 -1.62 -9.25 -8.88
N SER A 30 -1.20 -9.95 -7.84
CA SER A 30 -1.93 -9.98 -6.56
C SER A 30 -1.97 -8.60 -5.90
N SER A 31 -0.95 -7.76 -6.12
CA SER A 31 -0.89 -6.39 -5.61
C SER A 31 -1.91 -5.48 -6.32
N ASP A 32 -2.10 -5.64 -7.64
CA ASP A 32 -3.19 -4.97 -8.39
C ASP A 32 -4.57 -5.39 -7.86
N ILE A 33 -4.78 -6.69 -7.62
CA ILE A 33 -6.06 -7.21 -7.12
C ILE A 33 -6.36 -6.66 -5.72
N TYR A 34 -5.36 -6.57 -4.85
CA TYR A 34 -5.53 -5.99 -3.52
C TYR A 34 -5.97 -4.54 -3.59
N SER A 35 -5.23 -3.70 -4.33
CA SER A 35 -5.53 -2.27 -4.44
C SER A 35 -6.93 -2.02 -5.03
N PHE A 36 -7.31 -2.76 -6.07
CA PHE A 36 -8.66 -2.70 -6.64
C PHE A 36 -9.74 -3.13 -5.63
N SER A 37 -9.47 -4.16 -4.84
CA SER A 37 -10.40 -4.63 -3.79
C SER A 37 -10.60 -3.57 -2.70
N MET A 38 -9.55 -2.84 -2.31
CA MET A 38 -9.64 -1.76 -1.34
C MET A 38 -10.46 -0.57 -1.86
N ILE A 39 -10.32 -0.22 -3.15
CA ILE A 39 -11.16 0.81 -3.81
C ILE A 39 -12.62 0.37 -3.86
N LEU A 40 -12.90 -0.89 -4.23
CA LEU A 40 -14.27 -1.41 -4.25
C LEU A 40 -14.90 -1.43 -2.86
N TRP A 41 -14.14 -1.84 -1.85
CA TRP A 41 -14.61 -1.85 -0.47
C TRP A 41 -14.95 -0.44 0.02
N GLU A 42 -14.12 0.56 -0.28
CA GLU A 42 -14.40 1.98 0.00
C GLU A 42 -15.70 2.43 -0.69
N PHE A 43 -15.87 2.11 -1.98
CA PHE A 43 -17.06 2.48 -2.73
C PHE A 43 -18.35 1.85 -2.19
N ILE A 44 -18.29 0.58 -1.79
CA ILE A 44 -19.44 -0.16 -1.27
C ILE A 44 -19.79 0.27 0.16
N SER A 45 -18.78 0.49 0.99
CA SER A 45 -18.97 0.86 2.40
C SER A 45 -19.27 2.35 2.59
N GLY A 46 -18.80 3.21 1.69
CA GLY A 46 -18.80 4.66 1.85
C GLY A 46 -17.87 5.15 2.96
N VAL A 47 -16.95 4.29 3.43
CA VAL A 47 -16.02 4.57 4.53
C VAL A 47 -14.59 4.50 4.02
N PHE A 48 -13.77 5.48 4.37
CA PHE A 48 -12.37 5.48 3.97
C PHE A 48 -11.62 4.32 4.64
N PRO A 49 -10.78 3.56 3.91
CA PRO A 49 -10.03 2.49 4.52
C PRO A 49 -9.06 3.05 5.58
N PHE A 50 -9.20 2.50 6.79
CA PHE A 50 -8.49 2.93 8.01
C PHE A 50 -8.81 4.35 8.49
N ASP A 51 -10.04 4.85 8.27
CA ASP A 51 -10.51 6.20 8.70
C ASP A 51 -10.23 6.55 10.19
N ASN A 52 -10.08 5.54 11.05
CA ASN A 52 -9.76 5.71 12.47
C ASN A 52 -8.26 5.72 12.82
N LYS A 53 -7.36 5.62 11.84
CA LYS A 53 -5.91 5.60 12.04
C LYS A 53 -5.23 6.59 11.09
N ALA A 54 -4.20 7.27 11.59
CA ALA A 54 -3.35 8.08 10.72
C ALA A 54 -2.70 7.17 9.66
N HIS A 55 -2.68 7.62 8.41
CA HIS A 55 -2.01 6.93 7.30
C HIS A 55 -0.50 7.13 7.35
N ASP A 56 0.10 6.73 8.47
CA ASP A 56 1.51 6.92 8.79
C ASP A 56 2.27 5.58 8.83
N PHE A 57 3.54 5.66 9.22
CA PHE A 57 4.42 4.49 9.33
C PHE A 57 3.86 3.41 10.27
N GLN A 58 3.09 3.79 11.30
CA GLN A 58 2.53 2.82 12.24
C GLN A 58 1.47 1.96 11.56
N LEU A 59 0.64 2.54 10.69
CA LEU A 59 -0.32 1.76 9.90
C LEU A 59 0.39 0.81 8.92
N SER A 60 1.54 1.21 8.37
CA SER A 60 2.32 0.34 7.46
C SER A 60 2.91 -0.90 8.15
N LEU A 61 3.17 -0.81 9.46
CA LEU A 61 3.66 -1.93 10.27
C LEU A 61 2.52 -2.88 10.69
N ASP A 62 1.30 -2.38 10.80
CA ASP A 62 0.12 -3.14 11.19
C ASP A 62 -0.49 -3.97 10.02
N MET A 63 -0.12 -3.68 8.76
CA MET A 63 -0.66 -4.29 7.53
C MET A 63 0.17 -5.47 6.98
#